data_AF-A0A497XQF6-F1
#
_entry.id   AF-A0A497XQF6-F1
#
_cell.length_a   1.000
_cell.length_b   1.000
_cell.length_c   1.000
_cell.angle_alpha   90.00
_cell.angle_beta   90.00
_cell.angle_gamma   90.00
#
_symmetry.space_group_name_H-M   'P 1'
#
loop_
_entity.id
_entity.type
_entity.pdbx_description
1 polymer ?
#
loop_
_entity_poly.entity_id
_entity_poly.type
_entity_poly.pdbx_seq_one_letter_code
_entity_poly.pdbx_strand_id
1 'polypeptide(L)'
;MDREVKEKFERLAQELKDLMANPDIDIEVCFKDIEMGDSCDIDKKIPYVKVKYITEEHDVHEKDIEIAEDNWSKSVEELKEYVTFMIEQFMEEIDSVEYGGE
;
A
#
# COMPACT_ATOMS: atom_id res chain seq x y z
N MET A 1 0.20 3.14 18.52
CA MET A 1 -1.17 2.70 18.19
C MET A 1 -1.81 2.10 19.42
N ASP A 2 -3.07 2.43 19.69
CA ASP A 2 -3.88 1.77 20.72
C ASP A 2 -4.19 0.32 20.33
N ARG A 3 -4.58 -0.50 21.30
CA ARG A 3 -4.81 -1.95 21.11
C ARG A 3 -5.85 -2.24 20.03
N GLU A 4 -6.98 -1.55 20.04
CA GLU A 4 -8.05 -1.75 19.05
C GLU A 4 -7.59 -1.42 17.63
N VAL A 5 -6.85 -0.32 17.48
CA VAL A 5 -6.26 0.08 16.20
C VAL A 5 -5.25 -0.97 15.75
N LYS A 6 -4.42 -1.49 16.66
CA LYS A 6 -3.46 -2.54 16.35
C LYS A 6 -4.15 -3.80 15.81
N GLU A 7 -5.15 -4.32 16.51
CA GLU A 7 -5.91 -5.52 16.08
C GLU A 7 -6.57 -5.31 14.71
N LYS A 8 -7.01 -4.08 14.43
CA LYS A 8 -7.55 -3.72 13.11
C LYS A 8 -6.50 -3.75 12.01
N PHE A 9 -5.34 -3.15 12.23
CA PHE A 9 -4.26 -3.13 11.25
C PHE A 9 -3.62 -4.51 11.05
N GLU A 10 -3.63 -5.38 12.06
CA GLU A 10 -3.28 -6.80 11.91
C GLU A 10 -4.20 -7.50 10.89
N ARG A 11 -5.52 -7.30 11.02
CA ARG A 11 -6.49 -7.84 10.07
C ARG A 11 -6.34 -7.22 8.68
N LEU A 12 -6.10 -5.90 8.60
CA LEU A 12 -5.85 -5.22 7.34
C LEU A 12 -4.61 -5.78 6.64
N ALA A 13 -3.50 -6.00 7.35
CA ALA A 13 -2.28 -6.58 6.78
C ALA A 13 -2.57 -7.95 6.16
N GLN A 14 -3.36 -8.80 6.83
CA GLN A 14 -3.77 -10.08 6.26
C GLN A 14 -4.60 -9.93 4.98
N GLU A 15 -5.57 -9.01 4.97
CA GLU A 15 -6.44 -8.76 3.81
C GLU A 15 -5.68 -8.15 2.61
N LEU A 16 -4.63 -7.37 2.88
CA LEU A 16 -3.77 -6.78 1.84
C LEU A 16 -2.84 -7.81 1.20
N LYS A 17 -2.50 -8.90 1.91
CA LYS A 17 -1.69 -9.99 1.33
C LYS A 17 -2.40 -10.70 0.18
N ASP A 18 -3.73 -10.79 0.19
CA ASP A 18 -4.48 -11.33 -0.94
C ASP A 18 -4.39 -10.45 -2.21
N LEU A 19 -4.13 -9.14 -2.06
CA LEU A 19 -3.90 -8.25 -3.20
C LEU A 19 -2.53 -8.47 -3.87
N MET A 20 -1.58 -9.10 -3.15
CA MET A 20 -0.22 -9.39 -3.61
C MET A 20 -0.15 -10.51 -4.66
N ALA A 21 -1.27 -11.05 -5.11
CA ALA A 21 -1.31 -12.13 -6.10
C ALA A 21 -1.05 -11.66 -7.55
N ASN A 22 -0.92 -10.34 -7.78
CA ASN A 22 -0.65 -9.77 -9.10
C ASN A 22 0.87 -9.80 -9.39
N PRO A 23 1.33 -10.40 -10.50
CA PRO A 23 2.75 -10.54 -10.79
C PRO A 23 3.45 -9.25 -11.21
N ASP A 24 2.69 -8.24 -11.66
CA ASP A 24 3.20 -6.95 -12.14
C ASP A 24 3.43 -5.92 -11.01
N ILE A 25 2.88 -6.19 -9.82
CA ILE A 25 3.03 -5.33 -8.64
C ILE A 25 3.60 -6.11 -7.46
N ASP A 26 4.60 -5.52 -6.83
CA ASP A 26 5.10 -5.96 -5.55
C ASP A 26 4.56 -5.01 -4.47
N ILE A 27 3.87 -5.56 -3.49
CA ILE A 27 3.28 -4.80 -2.39
C ILE A 27 3.97 -5.28 -1.11
N GLU A 28 4.39 -4.34 -0.28
CA GLU A 28 4.99 -4.61 1.01
C GLU A 28 4.26 -3.83 2.10
N VAL A 29 3.84 -4.53 3.15
CA VAL A 29 3.13 -3.93 4.29
C VAL A 29 4.14 -3.44 5.32
N CYS A 30 4.05 -2.16 5.67
CA CYS A 30 4.96 -1.47 6.60
C CYS A 30 4.19 -0.89 7.79
N PHE A 31 3.61 -1.77 8.60
CA PHE A 31 2.87 -1.43 9.80
C PHE A 31 3.74 -1.70 11.03
N LYS A 32 4.35 -0.65 11.58
CA LYS A 32 5.22 -0.74 12.75
C LYS A 32 4.53 -1.50 13.91
N ASP A 33 5.28 -2.38 14.57
CA ASP A 33 4.81 -3.28 15.64
C ASP A 33 3.80 -4.38 15.22
N ILE A 34 3.50 -4.50 13.92
CA ILE A 34 2.57 -5.50 13.35
C ILE A 34 3.26 -6.32 12.27
N GLU A 35 3.67 -5.66 11.18
CA GLU A 35 4.30 -6.26 10.01
C GLU A 35 5.28 -5.25 9.44
N MET A 36 6.54 -5.65 9.33
CA MET A 36 7.59 -4.84 8.71
C MET A 36 8.27 -5.70 7.68
N GLY A 37 7.97 -5.45 6.41
CA GLY A 37 8.75 -5.97 5.30
C GLY A 37 10.19 -5.46 5.30
N ASP A 38 10.98 -5.98 4.38
CA ASP A 38 12.44 -5.78 4.36
C ASP A 38 12.81 -4.35 3.93
N SER A 39 12.01 -3.76 3.04
CA SER A 39 12.23 -2.42 2.48
C SER A 39 11.47 -1.31 3.22
N CYS A 40 10.91 -1.63 4.40
CA CYS A 40 10.19 -0.68 5.23
C CYS A 40 11.15 0.25 5.99
N ASP A 41 10.78 1.53 6.07
CA ASP A 41 11.47 2.56 6.84
C ASP A 41 11.10 2.42 8.32
N ILE A 42 12.10 2.08 9.14
CA ILE A 42 11.93 1.81 10.58
C ILE A 42 11.65 3.08 11.40
N ASP A 43 12.03 4.24 10.88
CA ASP A 43 11.86 5.53 11.54
C ASP A 43 10.46 6.12 11.31
N LYS A 44 9.79 5.71 10.22
CA LYS A 44 8.41 6.08 9.90
C LYS A 44 7.43 5.51 10.93
N LYS A 45 6.64 6.40 11.52
CA LYS A 45 5.66 6.07 12.58
C LYS A 45 4.27 5.80 12.02
N ILE A 46 3.95 6.38 10.87
CA ILE A 46 2.66 6.22 10.22
C ILE A 46 2.68 4.89 9.47
N PRO A 47 1.70 4.00 9.68
CA PRO A 47 1.60 2.75 8.94
C PRO A 47 1.35 3.05 7.46
N TYR A 48 2.05 2.35 6.60
CA TYR A 48 1.95 2.56 5.17
C TYR A 48 2.15 1.25 4.41
N VAL A 49 1.80 1.28 3.13
CA VAL A 49 2.02 0.18 2.19
C VAL A 49 2.96 0.70 1.13
N LYS A 50 4.10 0.01 0.94
CA LYS A 50 4.99 0.30 -0.17
C LYS A 50 4.54 -0.50 -1.38
N VAL A 51 4.41 0.18 -2.50
CA VAL A 51 3.96 -0.41 -3.76
C VAL A 51 5.04 -0.18 -4.79
N LYS A 52 5.44 -1.24 -5.47
CA LYS A 52 6.41 -1.22 -6.55
C LYS A 52 5.77 -1.80 -7.80
N TYR A 53 5.69 -0.98 -8.84
CA TYR A 53 5.14 -1.35 -10.13
C TYR A 53 6.27 -1.35 -11.17
N ILE A 54 6.36 -2.42 -11.95
CA ILE A 54 7.37 -2.59 -13.00
C ILE A 54 6.63 -2.54 -14.33
N THR A 55 6.93 -1.53 -15.17
CA THR A 55 6.30 -1.37 -16.47
C THR A 55 6.89 -2.33 -17.51
N GLU A 56 6.22 -2.45 -18.66
CA GLU A 56 6.70 -3.28 -19.78
C GLU A 56 8.08 -2.83 -20.30
N GLU A 57 8.43 -1.55 -20.15
CA GLU A 57 9.75 -0.99 -20.50
C GLU A 57 10.84 -1.26 -19.43
N HIS A 58 10.50 -2.04 -18.39
CA HIS A 58 11.30 -2.34 -17.21
C HIS A 58 11.62 -1.11 -16.34
N ASP A 59 10.86 -0.03 -16.48
CA ASP A 59 10.95 1.10 -15.55
C ASP A 59 10.28 0.73 -14.23
N VAL A 60 10.85 1.20 -13.13
CA VAL A 60 10.45 0.81 -11.77
C VAL A 60 9.92 2.02 -11.05
N HIS A 61 8.64 1.98 -10.71
CA HIS A 61 7.97 3.05 -9.97
C HIS A 61 7.60 2.57 -8.58
N GLU A 62 7.90 3.39 -7.58
CA GLU A 62 7.61 3.11 -6.18
C GLU A 62 6.76 4.21 -5.56
N LYS A 63 5.79 3.83 -4.73
CA LYS A 63 4.96 4.77 -3.97
C LYS A 63 4.63 4.21 -2.60
N ASP A 64 4.77 5.05 -1.58
CA ASP A 64 4.29 4.79 -0.23
C ASP A 64 2.87 5.30 -0.08
N ILE A 65 1.92 4.42 0.21
CA ILE A 65 0.54 4.75 0.53
C ILE A 65 0.40 4.82 2.05
N GLU A 66 0.44 6.03 2.60
CA GLU A 66 0.34 6.26 4.04
C GLU A 66 -1.12 6.20 4.51
N ILE A 67 -1.37 5.43 5.56
CA ILE A 67 -2.66 5.39 6.23
C ILE A 67 -2.62 6.38 7.38
N ALA A 68 -2.95 7.64 7.08
CA ALA A 68 -2.95 8.73 8.06
C ALA A 68 -3.89 8.45 9.24
N GLU A 69 -3.57 9.01 10.41
CA GLU A 69 -4.30 8.77 11.67
C GLU A 69 -5.81 9.09 11.58
N ASP A 70 -6.20 10.06 10.76
CA ASP A 70 -7.62 10.40 10.52
C ASP A 70 -8.42 9.21 9.93
N ASN A 71 -7.78 8.40 9.10
CA ASN A 71 -8.36 7.19 8.53
C ASN A 71 -8.40 6.02 9.53
N TRP A 72 -7.71 6.09 10.68
CA TRP A 72 -7.67 5.00 11.65
C TRP A 72 -9.00 4.79 12.35
N SER A 73 -10.01 5.64 12.13
CA SER A 73 -11.38 5.41 12.59
C SER A 73 -12.19 4.50 11.65
N LYS A 74 -11.76 4.38 10.38
CA LYS A 74 -12.44 3.59 9.34
C LYS A 74 -12.43 2.09 9.61
N SER A 75 -13.37 1.39 8.99
CA SER A 75 -13.42 -0.08 9.04
C SER A 75 -12.25 -0.72 8.27
N VAL A 76 -11.94 -2.00 8.56
CA VAL A 76 -10.90 -2.75 7.79
C VAL A 76 -11.23 -2.74 6.30
N GLU A 77 -12.50 -2.94 5.94
CA GLU A 77 -12.97 -2.94 4.55
C GLU A 77 -12.73 -1.60 3.87
N GLU A 78 -13.13 -0.49 4.51
CA GLU A 78 -12.87 0.86 3.98
C GLU A 78 -11.38 1.16 3.81
N LEU A 79 -10.53 0.71 4.75
CA LEU A 79 -9.08 0.89 4.65
C LEU A 79 -8.49 0.05 3.51
N LYS A 80 -8.98 -1.18 3.32
CA LYS A 80 -8.61 -2.04 2.20
C LYS A 80 -9.01 -1.39 0.87
N GLU A 81 -10.25 -0.96 0.73
CA GLU A 81 -10.74 -0.26 -0.46
C GLU A 81 -9.94 1.01 -0.75
N TYR A 82 -9.62 1.79 0.28
CA TYR A 82 -8.77 2.97 0.14
C TYR A 82 -7.38 2.64 -0.42
N VAL A 83 -6.71 1.63 0.16
CA VAL A 83 -5.38 1.20 -0.31
C VAL A 83 -5.46 0.68 -1.74
N THR A 84 -6.43 -0.18 -2.05
CA THR A 84 -6.65 -0.70 -3.40
C THR A 84 -6.85 0.43 -4.41
N PHE A 85 -7.75 1.36 -4.13
CA PHE A 85 -8.01 2.51 -4.99
C PHE A 85 -6.75 3.35 -5.23
N MET A 86 -5.94 3.59 -4.19
CA MET A 86 -4.69 4.34 -4.31
C MET A 86 -3.64 3.60 -5.15
N ILE A 87 -3.60 2.26 -5.09
CA ILE A 87 -2.75 1.41 -5.95
C ILE A 87 -3.22 1.50 -7.41
N GLU A 88 -4.52 1.35 -7.65
CA GLU A 88 -5.10 1.43 -8.99
C GLU A 88 -4.84 2.79 -9.64
N GLN A 89 -5.07 3.88 -8.91
CA GLN A 89 -4.77 5.23 -9.38
C GLN A 89 -3.29 5.42 -9.66
N PHE A 90 -2.40 4.89 -8.82
CA PHE A 90 -0.95 4.97 -9.07
C PHE A 90 -0.55 4.28 -10.38
N MET A 91 -1.08 3.09 -10.65
CA MET A 91 -0.81 2.38 -11.90
C MET A 91 -1.40 3.12 -13.10
N GLU A 92 -2.63 3.62 -13.00
CA GLU A 92 -3.30 4.39 -14.05
C GLU A 92 -2.55 5.69 -14.38
N GLU A 93 -2.03 6.39 -13.37
CA GLU A 93 -1.21 7.59 -13.57
C GLU A 93 0.06 7.27 -14.37
N ILE A 94 0.73 6.14 -14.08
CA ILE A 94 1.94 5.72 -14.80
C ILE A 94 1.60 5.31 -16.23
N ASP A 95 0.64 4.41 -16.41
CA ASP A 95 0.22 3.94 -17.73
C ASP A 95 -0.22 5.10 -18.63
N SER A 96 -0.97 6.06 -18.07
CA SER A 96 -1.40 7.27 -18.78
C SER A 96 -0.24 8.20 -19.14
N VAL A 97 0.81 8.31 -18.32
CA VAL A 97 2.01 9.10 -18.67
C VAL A 97 2.81 8.41 -19.77
N GLU A 98 2.97 7.10 -19.70
CA GLU A 98 3.74 6.33 -20.68
C GLU A 98 3.02 6.26 -22.05
N TYR A 99 1.69 6.19 -22.06
CA TYR A 99 0.88 6.09 -23.29
C TYR A 99 0.19 7.38 -23.74
N GLY A 100 0.17 8.44 -22.92
CA GLY A 100 -0.60 9.67 -23.14
C GLY A 100 0.17 10.84 -23.74
N GLY A 101 1.40 10.63 -24.21
CA GLY A 101 2.22 11.65 -24.88
C GLY A 101 2.06 11.66 -26.40
N GLU A 102 0.99 12.24 -26.92
CA GLU A 102 0.88 12.70 -28.33
C GLU A 102 1.25 14.19 -28.48
#